data_AF-A0A673L2Y7-F1
#
_entry.id   AF-A0A673L2Y7-F1
#
_cell.length_a   1.000
_cell.length_b   1.000
_cell.length_c   1.000
_cell.angle_alpha   90.00
_cell.angle_beta   90.00
_cell.angle_gamma   90.00
#
_symmetry.space_group_name_H-M   'P 1'
#
loop_
_entity.id
_entity.type
_entity.pdbx_description
1 polymer ?
#
loop_
_entity_poly.entity_id
_entity_poly.type
_entity_poly.pdbx_seq_one_letter_code
_entity_poly.pdbx_strand_id
1 'polypeptide(L)'
;THVICDVNKINYMYAQYVKNTMEPLNIADVTKDQRFPWTSENLQPSNCQIKSLLCTPIRNGKKDKVIGVCQLVNKMDEASGEVKAFNRNDEQFLEAFAIFCGLGIQNTQMYEAVERAMAKQEVTLEVLSYHASAAEEETRALQVTAAATIPSAQSLKLLDFSFSDFDLTDAETTQATIRIFVDLNLVQNFQMKYKSLCQWILSVKKNYRKNVVYHNWRHAFNTSQSMFAVLKSGRFQSNLSDLEVLALMIATLSHDLDHRGVNNSYIKRSEHPLAQLYCHSTMEHHHFDQCLMILNSPGNQILSGLSLDEYKATLKMIEKAILATDLALYMKKRTEFFELAKNSQFVWEDGYHRDLLRSMLMTACDISAIAKPWPVQKKIAELVATEFFEQGDKERRELNIEPIDLMNREKQDKIPSMQVSFIDAICTQLYEALTGVSEYCSPLLEGCRKNRQNWKLLAEQGEEALLNGGL
;
A
#
# COMPACT_ATOMS: atom_id res chain seq x y z
N THR A 1 57.62 -4.01 -44.92
CA THR A 1 56.63 -4.18 -43.84
C THR A 1 55.28 -4.36 -44.49
N HIS A 2 54.76 -5.59 -44.57
CA HIS A 2 53.45 -5.84 -45.16
C HIS A 2 52.39 -5.27 -44.22
N VAL A 3 51.68 -4.23 -44.65
CA VAL A 3 50.48 -3.74 -43.96
C VAL A 3 49.42 -4.82 -44.16
N ILE A 4 49.21 -5.64 -43.14
CA ILE A 4 48.12 -6.61 -43.11
C ILE A 4 46.83 -5.78 -43.04
N CYS A 5 45.94 -6.00 -44.01
CA CYS A 5 44.62 -5.40 -44.03
C CYS A 5 43.86 -5.86 -42.77
N ASP A 6 43.70 -4.98 -41.79
CA ASP A 6 42.93 -5.27 -40.59
C ASP A 6 41.43 -5.20 -40.93
N VAL A 7 40.88 -6.36 -41.29
CA VAL A 7 39.47 -6.57 -41.64
C VAL A 7 38.54 -6.06 -40.53
N ASN A 8 38.93 -6.21 -39.26
CA ASN A 8 38.13 -5.74 -38.12
C ASN A 8 38.10 -4.21 -38.07
N LYS A 9 39.24 -3.56 -38.35
CA LYS A 9 39.32 -2.10 -38.44
C LYS A 9 38.46 -1.55 -39.58
N ILE A 10 38.46 -2.20 -40.75
CA ILE A 10 37.63 -1.80 -41.90
C ILE A 10 36.13 -1.94 -41.56
N ASN A 11 35.70 -3.09 -41.04
CA ASN A 11 34.31 -3.31 -40.63
C ASN A 11 33.86 -2.29 -39.57
N TYR A 12 34.69 -2.06 -38.56
CA TYR A 12 34.40 -1.10 -37.49
C TYR A 12 34.21 0.32 -38.03
N MET A 13 35.04 0.77 -38.97
CA MET A 13 34.98 2.12 -39.53
C MET A 13 33.73 2.34 -40.40
N TYR A 14 33.34 1.35 -41.20
CA TYR A 14 32.08 1.40 -41.94
C TYR A 14 30.86 1.36 -41.02
N ALA A 15 30.89 0.51 -39.99
CA ALA A 15 29.83 0.48 -38.99
C ALA A 15 29.73 1.82 -38.24
N GLN A 16 30.86 2.45 -37.90
CA GLN A 16 30.88 3.74 -37.24
C GLN A 16 30.36 4.87 -38.14
N TYR A 17 30.65 4.83 -39.44
CA TYR A 17 30.08 5.77 -40.40
C TYR A 17 28.56 5.65 -40.47
N VAL A 18 28.03 4.44 -40.66
CA VAL A 18 26.57 4.18 -40.69
C VAL A 18 25.89 4.55 -39.38
N LYS A 19 26.55 4.30 -38.24
CA LYS A 19 26.05 4.75 -36.94
C LYS A 19 25.93 6.28 -36.85
N ASN A 20 26.89 7.02 -37.41
CA ASN A 20 26.94 8.48 -37.35
C ASN A 20 26.02 9.16 -38.36
N THR A 21 25.93 8.64 -39.59
CA THR A 21 25.04 9.17 -40.63
C THR A 21 23.61 8.73 -40.43
N MET A 22 23.40 7.62 -39.72
CA MET A 22 22.11 6.94 -39.55
C MET A 22 21.52 6.44 -40.88
N GLU A 23 22.28 6.44 -41.97
CA GLU A 23 21.80 6.02 -43.29
C GLU A 23 22.40 4.68 -43.72
N PRO A 24 21.63 3.84 -44.45
CA PRO A 24 22.17 2.66 -45.11
C PRO A 24 23.32 3.00 -46.04
N LEU A 25 24.29 2.10 -46.13
CA LEU A 25 25.50 2.25 -46.93
C LEU A 25 25.72 1.01 -47.77
N ASN A 26 25.63 1.16 -49.09
CA ASN A 26 25.97 0.13 -50.06
C ASN A 26 27.26 0.50 -50.81
N ILE A 27 28.22 -0.41 -50.81
CA ILE A 27 29.52 -0.27 -51.46
C ILE A 27 29.72 -1.44 -52.41
N ALA A 28 29.73 -1.12 -53.70
CA ALA A 28 29.97 -2.10 -54.74
C ALA A 28 31.43 -2.61 -54.76
N ASP A 29 32.39 -1.74 -54.43
CA ASP A 29 33.82 -2.05 -54.37
C ASP A 29 34.52 -1.24 -53.28
N VAL A 30 34.89 -1.89 -52.18
CA VAL A 30 35.53 -1.27 -51.00
C VAL A 30 36.88 -0.66 -51.33
N THR A 31 37.60 -1.17 -52.33
CA THR A 31 38.91 -0.62 -52.72
C THR A 31 38.80 0.74 -53.41
N LYS A 32 37.60 1.10 -53.89
CA LYS A 32 37.31 2.35 -54.60
C LYS A 32 36.66 3.42 -53.72
N ASP A 33 36.39 3.13 -52.45
CA ASP A 33 35.70 4.06 -51.55
C ASP A 33 36.62 5.11 -50.92
N GLN A 34 36.59 6.32 -51.47
CA GLN A 34 37.45 7.43 -51.06
C GLN A 34 37.16 8.02 -49.67
N ARG A 35 36.09 7.59 -48.98
CA ARG A 35 35.71 8.13 -47.66
C ARG A 35 36.67 7.74 -46.53
N PHE A 36 37.53 6.75 -46.76
CA PHE A 36 38.37 6.17 -45.71
C PHE A 36 39.84 6.01 -46.13
N PRO A 37 40.79 6.12 -45.20
CA PRO A 37 42.21 6.26 -45.52
C PRO A 37 42.89 5.02 -46.13
N TRP A 38 42.32 3.82 -45.98
CA TRP A 38 42.90 2.59 -46.53
C TRP A 38 42.78 2.46 -48.05
N THR A 39 41.97 3.29 -48.72
CA THR A 39 41.98 3.37 -50.19
C THR A 39 43.10 4.26 -50.73
N SER A 40 43.72 5.07 -49.86
CA SER A 40 44.78 6.03 -50.20
C SER A 40 46.19 5.48 -49.92
N GLU A 41 46.30 4.55 -48.97
CA GLU A 41 47.50 3.76 -48.75
C GLU A 41 47.47 2.60 -49.75
N ASN A 42 48.41 2.52 -50.70
CA ASN A 42 48.55 1.51 -51.76
C ASN A 42 48.51 0.04 -51.24
N LEU A 43 47.37 -0.44 -50.76
CA LEU A 43 47.13 -1.83 -50.41
C LEU A 43 46.97 -2.59 -51.71
N GLN A 44 47.84 -3.59 -51.94
CA GLN A 44 47.67 -4.46 -53.09
C GLN A 44 46.29 -5.13 -53.01
N PRO A 45 45.49 -5.11 -54.11
CA PRO A 45 44.10 -5.60 -54.12
C PRO A 45 43.95 -7.09 -53.76
N SER A 46 45.05 -7.85 -53.77
CA SER A 46 45.12 -9.26 -53.37
C SER A 46 44.99 -9.49 -51.86
N ASN A 47 45.19 -8.47 -51.01
CA ASN A 47 45.18 -8.62 -49.54
C ASN A 47 43.93 -8.07 -48.84
N CYS A 48 43.00 -7.42 -49.56
CA CYS A 48 41.74 -6.95 -48.97
C CYS A 48 40.66 -8.02 -49.14
N GLN A 49 40.30 -8.69 -48.04
CA GLN A 49 39.30 -9.78 -48.06
C GLN A 49 37.87 -9.29 -48.30
N ILE A 50 37.61 -7.99 -48.13
CA ILE A 50 36.28 -7.36 -48.30
C ILE A 50 36.26 -6.65 -49.65
N LYS A 51 35.39 -7.11 -50.57
CA LYS A 51 35.17 -6.53 -51.91
C LYS A 51 33.86 -5.75 -51.99
N SER A 52 32.73 -6.33 -51.58
CA SER A 52 31.43 -5.64 -51.52
C SER A 52 30.88 -5.61 -50.10
N LEU A 53 30.13 -4.55 -49.77
CA LEU A 53 29.64 -4.32 -48.41
C LEU A 53 28.29 -3.61 -48.42
N LEU A 54 27.33 -4.15 -47.68
CA LEU A 54 26.05 -3.52 -47.42
C LEU A 54 25.85 -3.40 -45.91
N CYS A 55 25.54 -2.20 -45.44
CA CYS A 55 25.53 -1.88 -44.03
C CYS A 55 24.33 -1.02 -43.69
N THR A 56 23.50 -1.46 -42.74
CA THR A 56 22.25 -0.79 -42.37
C THR A 56 22.20 -0.57 -40.87
N PRO A 57 21.79 0.62 -40.40
CA PRO A 57 21.67 0.89 -38.97
C PRO A 57 20.46 0.19 -38.38
N ILE A 58 20.64 -0.42 -37.22
CA ILE A 58 19.56 -0.96 -36.39
C ILE A 58 19.11 0.15 -35.45
N ARG A 59 17.87 0.61 -35.61
CA ARG A 59 17.31 1.77 -34.88
C ARG A 59 16.38 1.32 -33.76
N ASN A 60 16.35 2.10 -32.68
CA ASN A 60 15.35 1.98 -31.62
C ASN A 60 14.05 2.69 -32.05
N GLY A 61 12.92 1.96 -32.05
CA GLY A 61 11.64 2.45 -32.56
C GLY A 61 11.03 3.64 -31.81
N LYS A 62 11.51 4.00 -30.61
CA LYS A 62 10.96 5.13 -29.82
C LYS A 62 11.80 6.40 -29.81
N LYS A 63 13.10 6.33 -30.11
CA LYS A 63 14.04 7.45 -29.93
C LYS A 63 14.90 7.77 -31.15
N ASP A 64 14.61 7.11 -32.28
CA ASP A 64 15.39 7.13 -33.52
C ASP A 64 16.91 6.95 -33.31
N LYS A 65 17.30 6.29 -32.22
CA LYS A 65 18.70 6.11 -31.84
C LYS A 65 19.22 4.82 -32.45
N VAL A 66 20.38 4.87 -33.10
CA VAL A 66 21.08 3.67 -33.58
C VAL A 66 21.60 2.86 -32.39
N ILE A 67 21.13 1.62 -32.24
CA ILE A 67 21.51 0.69 -31.17
C ILE A 67 22.51 -0.38 -31.64
N GLY A 68 22.62 -0.57 -32.95
CA GLY A 68 23.54 -1.51 -33.57
C GLY A 68 23.63 -1.25 -35.06
N VAL A 69 24.48 -2.00 -35.75
CA VAL A 69 24.64 -1.91 -37.20
C VAL A 69 24.70 -3.33 -37.73
N CYS A 70 23.92 -3.62 -38.77
CA CYS A 70 23.96 -4.90 -39.47
C CYS A 70 24.79 -4.73 -40.74
N GLN A 71 25.79 -5.59 -40.92
CA GLN A 71 26.70 -5.53 -42.05
C GLN A 71 26.75 -6.87 -42.76
N LEU A 72 26.50 -6.86 -44.06
CA LEU A 72 26.70 -7.97 -44.98
C LEU A 72 27.96 -7.69 -45.82
N VAL A 73 28.81 -8.70 -45.94
CA VAL A 73 30.10 -8.61 -46.63
C VAL A 73 30.13 -9.65 -47.75
N ASN A 74 30.63 -9.24 -48.92
CA ASN A 74 30.84 -10.07 -50.10
C ASN A 74 29.59 -10.84 -50.53
N LYS A 75 28.70 -10.19 -51.28
CA LYS A 75 27.60 -10.91 -51.93
C LYS A 75 28.17 -11.89 -52.95
N MET A 76 28.02 -13.19 -52.68
CA MET A 76 28.47 -14.24 -53.59
C MET A 76 27.44 -14.46 -54.70
N ASP A 77 27.90 -14.72 -55.91
CA ASP A 77 27.07 -15.18 -57.00
C ASP A 77 27.06 -16.72 -57.07
N GLU A 78 25.87 -17.33 -57.01
CA GLU A 78 25.74 -18.79 -56.92
C GLU A 78 26.23 -19.52 -58.18
N ALA A 79 26.16 -18.87 -59.35
CA ALA A 79 26.55 -19.48 -60.62
C ALA A 79 28.05 -19.37 -60.92
N SER A 80 28.67 -18.23 -60.59
CA SER A 80 30.08 -17.95 -60.91
C SER A 80 31.04 -18.10 -59.71
N GLY A 81 30.53 -18.10 -58.48
CA GLY A 81 31.36 -18.08 -57.27
C GLY A 81 32.12 -16.76 -57.06
N GLU A 82 31.87 -15.75 -57.89
CA GLU A 82 32.50 -14.43 -57.77
C GLU A 82 31.72 -13.50 -56.85
N VAL A 83 32.40 -12.46 -56.33
CA VAL A 83 31.76 -11.44 -55.48
C VAL A 83 31.12 -10.39 -56.38
N LYS A 84 29.82 -10.14 -56.16
CA LYS A 84 29.03 -9.09 -56.83
C LYS A 84 28.63 -7.97 -55.87
N ALA A 85 28.16 -6.86 -56.43
CA ALA A 85 27.58 -5.75 -55.66
C ALA A 85 26.19 -6.13 -55.12
N PHE A 86 25.81 -5.54 -53.98
CA PHE A 86 24.44 -5.61 -53.47
C PHE A 86 23.54 -4.72 -54.33
N ASN A 87 22.32 -5.18 -54.60
CA ASN A 87 21.31 -4.48 -55.38
C ASN A 87 20.24 -3.86 -54.47
N ARG A 88 19.32 -3.08 -55.04
CA ARG A 88 18.26 -2.38 -54.30
C ARG A 88 17.31 -3.32 -53.55
N ASN A 89 17.10 -4.55 -54.02
CA ASN A 89 16.26 -5.52 -53.32
C ASN A 89 16.97 -6.03 -52.04
N ASP A 90 18.30 -6.20 -52.09
CA ASP A 90 19.08 -6.56 -50.90
C ASP A 90 19.05 -5.43 -49.85
N GLU A 91 19.15 -4.17 -50.29
CA GLU A 91 19.02 -2.99 -49.42
C GLU A 91 17.67 -3.00 -48.68
N GLN A 92 16.56 -3.12 -49.42
CA GLN A 92 15.21 -3.16 -48.85
C GLN A 92 15.01 -4.34 -47.90
N PHE A 93 15.56 -5.51 -48.24
CA PHE A 93 15.48 -6.69 -47.38
C PHE A 93 16.27 -6.49 -46.09
N LEU A 94 17.49 -5.95 -46.18
CA LEU A 94 18.31 -5.70 -45.00
C LEU A 94 17.72 -4.58 -44.13
N GLU A 95 17.11 -3.56 -44.72
CA GLU A 95 16.34 -2.55 -43.99
C GLU A 95 15.16 -3.14 -43.23
N ALA A 96 14.34 -3.97 -43.88
CA ALA A 96 13.24 -4.66 -43.22
C ALA A 96 13.74 -5.55 -42.07
N PHE A 97 14.82 -6.31 -42.31
CA PHE A 97 15.47 -7.14 -41.29
C PHE A 97 15.98 -6.30 -40.12
N ALA A 98 16.65 -5.17 -40.38
CA ALA A 98 17.18 -4.28 -39.35
C ALA A 98 16.07 -3.68 -38.47
N ILE A 99 14.89 -3.39 -39.03
CA ILE A 99 13.71 -2.96 -38.27
C ILE A 99 13.28 -4.07 -37.29
N PHE A 100 13.14 -5.31 -37.76
CA PHE A 100 12.76 -6.43 -36.90
C PHE A 100 13.82 -6.74 -35.83
N CYS A 101 15.11 -6.65 -36.17
CA CYS A 101 16.19 -6.75 -35.18
C CYS A 101 16.09 -5.64 -34.12
N GLY A 102 15.80 -4.40 -34.53
CA GLY A 102 15.64 -3.28 -33.61
C GLY A 102 14.51 -3.50 -32.61
N LEU A 103 13.35 -3.95 -33.09
CA LEU A 103 12.19 -4.30 -32.25
C LEU A 103 12.48 -5.49 -31.34
N GLY A 104 13.11 -6.54 -31.86
CA GLY A 104 13.46 -7.74 -31.10
C GLY A 104 14.43 -7.43 -29.95
N ILE A 105 15.55 -6.75 -30.24
CA ILE A 105 16.54 -6.33 -29.25
C ILE A 105 15.89 -5.44 -28.18
N GLN A 106 15.05 -4.48 -28.59
CA GLN A 106 14.38 -3.58 -27.65
C GLN A 106 13.43 -4.34 -26.72
N ASN A 107 12.62 -5.25 -27.25
CA ASN A 107 11.67 -6.03 -26.45
C ASN A 107 12.41 -6.93 -25.45
N THR A 108 13.49 -7.60 -25.88
CA THR A 108 14.32 -8.41 -24.98
C THR A 108 14.98 -7.55 -23.90
N GLN A 109 15.57 -6.41 -24.25
CA GLN A 109 16.18 -5.50 -23.26
C GLN A 109 15.15 -4.95 -22.26
N MET A 110 13.95 -4.61 -22.71
CA MET A 110 12.87 -4.15 -21.85
C MET A 110 12.42 -5.27 -20.89
N TYR A 111 12.26 -6.49 -21.40
CA TYR A 111 11.89 -7.64 -20.58
C TYR A 111 12.97 -7.97 -19.54
N GLU A 112 14.25 -8.03 -19.93
CA GLU A 112 15.36 -8.21 -18.99
C GLU A 112 15.42 -7.09 -17.92
N ALA A 113 15.13 -5.85 -18.30
CA ALA A 113 15.10 -4.73 -17.35
C ALA A 113 13.96 -4.89 -16.33
N VAL A 114 12.79 -5.38 -16.76
CA VAL A 114 11.66 -5.70 -15.88
C VAL A 114 12.02 -6.85 -14.95
N GLU A 115 12.60 -7.95 -15.44
CA GLU A 115 13.01 -9.07 -14.59
C GLU A 115 14.04 -8.65 -13.53
N ARG A 116 15.04 -7.84 -13.91
CA ARG A 116 16.01 -7.29 -12.94
C ARG A 116 15.35 -6.36 -11.93
N ALA A 117 14.35 -5.58 -12.33
CA ALA A 117 13.60 -4.72 -11.42
C ALA A 117 12.76 -5.54 -10.44
N MET A 118 12.12 -6.61 -10.90
CA MET A 118 11.37 -7.55 -10.06
C MET A 118 12.28 -8.24 -9.03
N ALA A 119 13.44 -8.74 -9.45
CA ALA A 119 14.41 -9.35 -8.54
C ALA A 119 14.90 -8.35 -7.47
N LYS A 120 15.15 -7.09 -7.85
CA LYS A 120 15.49 -6.03 -6.88
C LYS A 120 14.35 -5.74 -5.90
N GLN A 121 13.11 -5.74 -6.38
CA GLN A 121 11.93 -5.54 -5.55
C GLN A 121 11.77 -6.69 -4.54
N GLU A 122 11.98 -7.94 -4.95
CA GLU A 122 11.90 -9.12 -4.08
C GLU A 122 12.92 -9.03 -2.94
N VAL A 123 14.20 -8.74 -3.25
CA VAL A 123 15.24 -8.53 -2.22
C VAL A 123 14.90 -7.35 -1.31
N THR A 124 14.34 -6.27 -1.86
CA THR A 124 13.93 -5.10 -1.07
C THR A 124 12.82 -5.46 -0.09
N LEU A 125 11.81 -6.22 -0.53
CA LEU A 125 10.72 -6.70 0.31
C LEU A 125 11.22 -7.66 1.40
N GLU A 126 12.20 -8.52 1.09
CA GLU A 126 12.83 -9.39 2.09
C GLU A 126 13.52 -8.59 3.20
N VAL A 127 14.32 -7.58 2.83
CA VAL A 127 14.98 -6.68 3.78
C VAL A 127 13.96 -5.90 4.61
N LEU A 128 12.90 -5.38 3.99
CA LEU A 128 11.82 -4.70 4.68
C LEU A 128 11.10 -5.63 5.66
N SER A 129 10.79 -6.86 5.24
CA SER A 129 10.16 -7.89 6.07
C SER A 129 11.01 -8.25 7.30
N TYR A 130 12.34 -8.34 7.15
CA TYR A 130 13.26 -8.57 8.27
C TYR A 130 13.20 -7.42 9.29
N HIS A 131 13.24 -6.17 8.82
CA HIS A 131 13.18 -5.01 9.71
C HIS A 131 11.79 -4.74 10.28
N ALA A 132 10.72 -5.12 9.57
CA ALA A 132 9.34 -5.03 10.02
C ALA A 132 9.02 -6.10 11.07
N SER A 133 9.62 -7.28 10.98
CA SER A 133 9.37 -8.38 11.92
C SER A 133 9.90 -8.08 13.32
N ALA A 134 9.18 -8.53 14.35
CA ALA A 134 9.64 -8.48 15.73
C ALA A 134 10.89 -9.33 15.94
N ALA A 135 11.74 -8.91 16.89
CA ALA A 135 12.93 -9.68 17.22
C ALA A 135 12.55 -11.02 17.87
N GLU A 136 13.35 -12.07 17.62
CA GLU A 136 13.07 -13.40 18.18
C GLU A 136 13.14 -13.41 19.72
N GLU A 137 14.03 -12.61 20.30
CA GLU A 137 14.17 -12.46 21.76
C GLU A 137 12.90 -11.85 22.39
N GLU A 138 12.37 -10.77 21.81
CA GLU A 138 11.11 -10.13 22.26
C GLU A 138 9.92 -11.10 22.12
N THR A 139 9.89 -11.85 21.01
CA THR A 139 8.86 -12.86 20.76
C THR A 139 8.91 -13.97 21.82
N ARG A 140 10.11 -14.44 22.17
CA ARG A 140 10.31 -15.47 23.20
C ARG A 140 9.93 -14.94 24.58
N ALA A 141 10.27 -13.70 24.91
CA ALA A 141 9.89 -13.07 26.17
C ALA A 141 8.36 -12.96 26.32
N LEU A 142 7.67 -12.50 25.27
CA LEU A 142 6.21 -12.44 25.26
C LEU A 142 5.60 -13.84 25.35
N GLN A 143 6.14 -14.82 24.62
CA GLN A 143 5.68 -16.20 24.68
C GLN A 143 5.77 -16.78 26.11
N VAL A 144 6.90 -16.62 26.79
CA VAL A 144 7.09 -17.12 28.16
C VAL A 144 6.14 -16.43 29.13
N THR A 145 6.07 -15.09 29.07
CA THR A 145 5.23 -14.30 29.97
C THR A 145 3.76 -14.62 29.75
N ALA A 146 3.33 -14.73 28.50
CA ALA A 146 1.95 -14.99 28.17
C ALA A 146 1.55 -16.46 28.47
N ALA A 147 2.46 -17.42 28.30
CA ALA A 147 2.21 -18.81 28.71
C ALA A 147 2.06 -18.96 30.24
N ALA A 148 2.72 -18.10 31.03
CA ALA A 148 2.67 -18.15 32.49
C ALA A 148 1.47 -17.41 33.10
N THR A 149 1.13 -16.23 32.57
CA THR A 149 0.20 -15.29 33.23
C THR A 149 -0.53 -14.35 32.24
N ILE A 150 -1.23 -14.86 31.20
CA ILE A 150 -2.18 -13.98 30.48
C ILE A 150 -3.36 -13.65 31.39
N PRO A 151 -3.57 -12.37 31.76
CA PRO A 151 -4.73 -11.98 32.55
C PRO A 151 -6.04 -12.29 31.83
N SER A 152 -7.10 -12.58 32.58
CA SER A 152 -8.42 -12.83 32.00
C SER A 152 -9.00 -11.56 31.32
N ALA A 153 -9.92 -11.73 30.36
CA ALA A 153 -10.63 -10.60 29.77
C ALA A 153 -11.41 -9.78 30.81
N GLN A 154 -11.91 -10.43 31.87
CA GLN A 154 -12.61 -9.77 32.97
C GLN A 154 -11.66 -8.90 33.80
N SER A 155 -10.48 -9.39 34.17
CA SER A 155 -9.49 -8.60 34.92
C SER A 155 -8.98 -7.39 34.13
N LEU A 156 -8.87 -7.53 32.81
CA LEU A 156 -8.47 -6.44 31.91
C LEU A 156 -9.65 -5.58 31.45
N LYS A 157 -10.88 -5.90 31.85
CA LYS A 157 -12.11 -5.19 31.46
C LYS A 157 -12.31 -5.08 29.94
N LEU A 158 -11.83 -6.07 29.18
CA LEU A 158 -11.86 -6.04 27.70
C LEU A 158 -13.27 -6.18 27.11
N LEU A 159 -14.24 -6.62 27.90
CA LEU A 159 -15.64 -6.75 27.49
C LEU A 159 -16.43 -5.45 27.68
N ASP A 160 -15.87 -4.47 28.39
CA ASP A 160 -16.55 -3.23 28.72
C ASP A 160 -16.38 -2.21 27.58
N PHE A 161 -17.48 -1.65 27.08
CA PHE A 161 -17.41 -0.58 26.08
C PHE A 161 -16.70 0.68 26.60
N SER A 162 -16.71 0.88 27.92
CA SER A 162 -16.01 1.98 28.61
C SER A 162 -14.52 1.73 28.85
N PHE A 163 -13.95 0.63 28.35
CA PHE A 163 -12.53 0.30 28.47
C PHE A 163 -11.62 1.46 28.04
N SER A 164 -10.50 1.62 28.74
CA SER A 164 -9.45 2.60 28.50
C SER A 164 -8.08 1.95 28.72
N ASP A 165 -7.15 2.18 27.80
CA ASP A 165 -5.80 1.62 27.83
C ASP A 165 -4.75 2.54 28.48
N PHE A 166 -5.12 3.73 28.94
CA PHE A 166 -4.18 4.71 29.50
C PHE A 166 -3.35 4.20 30.69
N ASP A 167 -3.90 3.27 31.47
CA ASP A 167 -3.22 2.68 32.62
C ASP A 167 -2.42 1.42 32.22
N LEU A 168 -2.49 0.99 30.96
CA LEU A 168 -1.82 -0.20 30.46
C LEU A 168 -0.50 0.16 29.78
N THR A 169 0.52 -0.64 30.06
CA THR A 169 1.78 -0.65 29.33
C THR A 169 1.63 -1.29 27.95
N ASP A 170 2.58 -1.04 27.05
CA ASP A 170 2.63 -1.70 25.74
C ASP A 170 2.65 -3.23 25.86
N ALA A 171 3.37 -3.76 26.87
CA ALA A 171 3.40 -5.20 27.12
C ALA A 171 2.00 -5.74 27.46
N GLU A 172 1.27 -5.06 28.35
CA GLU A 172 -0.09 -5.46 28.73
C GLU A 172 -1.07 -5.38 27.54
N THR A 173 -0.95 -4.37 26.67
CA THR A 173 -1.79 -4.31 25.45
C THR A 173 -1.52 -5.49 24.49
N THR A 174 -0.27 -5.96 24.37
CA THR A 174 0.04 -7.15 23.56
C THR A 174 -0.49 -8.43 24.20
N GLN A 175 -0.43 -8.56 25.53
CA GLN A 175 -1.03 -9.69 26.25
C GLN A 175 -2.56 -9.69 26.14
N ALA A 176 -3.18 -8.52 26.25
CA ALA A 176 -4.61 -8.33 26.04
C ALA A 176 -5.03 -8.74 24.63
N THR A 177 -4.21 -8.42 23.62
CA THR A 177 -4.43 -8.85 22.24
C THR A 177 -4.40 -10.38 22.11
N ILE A 178 -3.44 -11.05 22.74
CA ILE A 178 -3.42 -12.53 22.78
C ILE A 178 -4.68 -13.07 23.46
N ARG A 179 -5.07 -12.49 24.60
CA ARG A 179 -6.30 -12.84 25.33
C ARG A 179 -7.54 -12.74 24.43
N ILE A 180 -7.66 -11.68 23.64
CA ILE A 180 -8.77 -11.50 22.69
C ILE A 180 -8.84 -12.67 21.69
N PHE A 181 -7.72 -13.05 21.08
CA PHE A 181 -7.69 -14.17 20.13
C PHE A 181 -8.01 -15.52 20.78
N VAL A 182 -7.57 -15.72 22.02
CA VAL A 182 -7.88 -16.93 22.81
C VAL A 182 -9.37 -16.99 23.15
N ASP A 183 -9.94 -15.92 23.68
CA ASP A 183 -11.33 -15.90 24.14
C ASP A 183 -12.35 -15.89 22.97
N LEU A 184 -11.92 -15.51 21.76
CA LEU A 184 -12.68 -15.70 20.51
C LEU A 184 -12.53 -17.12 19.93
N ASN A 185 -11.77 -18.01 20.56
CA ASN A 185 -11.44 -19.36 20.09
C ASN A 185 -10.68 -19.43 18.76
N LEU A 186 -10.11 -18.32 18.27
CA LEU A 186 -9.44 -18.25 16.97
C LEU A 186 -8.16 -19.11 16.95
N VAL A 187 -7.43 -19.13 18.07
CA VAL A 187 -6.20 -19.93 18.19
C VAL A 187 -6.50 -21.42 18.02
N GLN A 188 -7.57 -21.90 18.66
CA GLN A 188 -7.98 -23.31 18.63
C GLN A 188 -8.63 -23.66 17.28
N ASN A 189 -9.56 -22.84 16.80
CA ASN A 189 -10.35 -23.15 15.60
C ASN A 189 -9.47 -23.19 14.34
N PHE A 190 -8.42 -22.35 14.27
CA PHE A 190 -7.52 -22.28 13.13
C PHE A 190 -6.13 -22.89 13.38
N GLN A 191 -5.96 -23.60 14.50
CA GLN A 191 -4.69 -24.27 14.87
C GLN A 191 -3.48 -23.32 14.79
N MET A 192 -3.66 -22.08 15.24
CA MET A 192 -2.63 -21.06 15.15
C MET A 192 -1.45 -21.41 16.05
N LYS A 193 -0.25 -21.41 15.48
CA LYS A 193 0.97 -21.57 16.27
C LYS A 193 1.11 -20.37 17.21
N TYR A 194 1.14 -20.63 18.51
CA TYR A 194 1.22 -19.59 19.53
C TYR A 194 2.44 -18.67 19.36
N LYS A 195 3.61 -19.23 19.01
CA LYS A 195 4.82 -18.43 18.67
C LYS A 195 4.55 -17.45 17.53
N SER A 196 3.85 -17.90 16.48
CA SER A 196 3.53 -17.07 15.32
C SER A 196 2.53 -15.96 15.65
N LEU A 197 1.55 -16.23 16.53
CA LEU A 197 0.64 -15.21 17.02
C LEU A 197 1.38 -14.12 17.81
N CYS A 198 2.25 -14.50 18.75
CA CYS A 198 3.06 -13.54 19.51
C CYS A 198 3.94 -12.69 18.59
N GLN A 199 4.63 -13.33 17.63
CA GLN A 199 5.49 -12.63 16.68
C GLN A 199 4.68 -11.67 15.81
N TRP A 200 3.53 -12.11 15.29
CA TRP A 200 2.65 -11.30 14.46
C TRP A 200 2.14 -10.07 15.21
N ILE A 201 1.65 -10.22 16.44
CA ILE A 201 1.18 -9.08 17.27
C ILE A 201 2.30 -8.06 17.49
N LEU A 202 3.51 -8.54 17.83
CA LEU A 202 4.65 -7.66 18.04
C LEU A 202 5.11 -6.98 16.74
N SER A 203 5.09 -7.69 15.62
CA SER A 203 5.41 -7.12 14.30
C SER A 203 4.39 -6.05 13.90
N VAL A 204 3.09 -6.32 14.06
CA VAL A 204 2.02 -5.32 13.83
C VAL A 204 2.28 -4.07 14.69
N LYS A 205 2.46 -4.23 16.01
CA LYS A 205 2.77 -3.12 16.92
C LYS A 205 4.02 -2.34 16.49
N LYS A 206 5.09 -3.03 16.08
CA LYS A 206 6.35 -2.42 15.66
C LYS A 206 6.21 -1.56 14.39
N ASN A 207 5.27 -1.91 13.50
CA ASN A 207 5.01 -1.18 12.26
C ASN A 207 4.01 -0.03 12.42
N TYR A 208 3.50 0.23 13.63
CA TYR A 208 2.88 1.50 13.96
C TYR A 208 3.94 2.55 14.32
N ARG A 209 3.80 3.75 13.75
CA ARG A 209 4.78 4.83 13.91
C ARG A 209 4.67 5.51 15.27
N LYS A 210 5.74 5.48 16.05
CA LYS A 210 5.79 6.11 17.40
C LYS A 210 5.69 7.63 17.39
N ASN A 211 6.03 8.28 16.28
CA ASN A 211 6.00 9.73 16.13
C ASN A 211 4.61 10.26 15.70
N VAL A 212 3.64 9.38 15.48
CA VAL A 212 2.26 9.75 15.15
C VAL A 212 1.44 9.81 16.44
N VAL A 213 0.80 10.95 16.68
CA VAL A 213 0.21 11.30 17.98
C VAL A 213 -1.03 10.45 18.29
N TYR A 214 -1.93 10.27 17.33
CA TYR A 214 -3.18 9.54 17.49
C TYR A 214 -3.20 8.20 16.76
N HIS A 215 -2.94 8.16 15.45
CA HIS A 215 -3.00 6.93 14.63
C HIS A 215 -1.74 6.05 14.85
N ASN A 216 -1.62 5.51 16.06
CA ASN A 216 -0.54 4.64 16.52
C ASN A 216 -1.09 3.31 17.06
N TRP A 217 -0.21 2.47 17.62
CA TRP A 217 -0.59 1.16 18.17
C TRP A 217 -1.74 1.22 19.18
N ARG A 218 -1.83 2.27 20.00
CA ARG A 218 -2.89 2.38 21.02
C ARG A 218 -4.25 2.57 20.37
N HIS A 219 -4.33 3.34 19.28
CA HIS A 219 -5.56 3.47 18.50
C HIS A 219 -5.98 2.11 17.92
N ALA A 220 -5.08 1.42 17.23
CA ALA A 220 -5.36 0.10 16.64
C ALA A 220 -5.79 -0.96 17.68
N PHE A 221 -5.12 -1.00 18.83
CA PHE A 221 -5.50 -1.88 19.94
C PHE A 221 -6.89 -1.53 20.49
N ASN A 222 -7.22 -0.26 20.70
CA ASN A 222 -8.55 0.15 21.16
C ASN A 222 -9.64 -0.16 20.12
N THR A 223 -9.38 0.03 18.83
CA THR A 223 -10.28 -0.36 17.74
C THR A 223 -10.54 -1.87 17.76
N SER A 224 -9.49 -2.67 17.98
CA SER A 224 -9.58 -4.13 18.14
C SER A 224 -10.35 -4.55 19.40
N GLN A 225 -10.10 -3.89 20.53
CA GLN A 225 -10.82 -4.13 21.78
C GLN A 225 -12.31 -3.78 21.65
N SER A 226 -12.65 -2.66 21.00
CA SER A 226 -14.02 -2.30 20.72
C SER A 226 -14.72 -3.35 19.84
N MET A 227 -14.04 -3.87 18.82
CA MET A 227 -14.56 -4.98 18.01
C MET A 227 -14.80 -6.24 18.85
N PHE A 228 -13.85 -6.60 19.73
CA PHE A 228 -14.03 -7.72 20.66
C PHE A 228 -15.24 -7.53 21.58
N ALA A 229 -15.44 -6.33 22.14
CA ALA A 229 -16.61 -6.00 22.95
C ALA A 229 -17.91 -6.05 22.14
N VAL A 230 -17.93 -5.58 20.88
CA VAL A 230 -19.10 -5.70 20.00
C VAL A 230 -19.41 -7.18 19.69
N LEU A 231 -18.40 -7.99 19.42
CA LEU A 231 -18.58 -9.42 19.14
C LEU A 231 -19.11 -10.19 20.36
N LYS A 232 -18.55 -9.94 21.54
CA LYS A 232 -18.90 -10.64 22.79
C LYS A 232 -20.10 -9.99 23.49
N SER A 233 -19.92 -8.79 24.03
CA SER A 233 -20.94 -8.08 24.80
C SER A 233 -22.09 -7.61 23.92
N GLY A 234 -21.80 -7.17 22.69
CA GLY A 234 -22.80 -6.82 21.68
C GLY A 234 -23.47 -8.02 20.98
N ARG A 235 -23.08 -9.25 21.33
CA ARG A 235 -23.66 -10.54 20.85
C ARG A 235 -23.65 -10.75 19.32
N PHE A 236 -22.69 -10.16 18.62
CA PHE A 236 -22.54 -10.39 17.17
C PHE A 236 -21.80 -11.70 16.82
N GLN A 237 -21.00 -12.27 17.73
CA GLN A 237 -20.17 -13.44 17.42
C GLN A 237 -21.00 -14.64 16.95
N SER A 238 -22.17 -14.89 17.52
CA SER A 238 -23.02 -16.04 17.16
C SER A 238 -23.57 -15.98 15.74
N ASN A 239 -23.61 -14.81 15.12
CA ASN A 239 -24.18 -14.61 13.79
C ASN A 239 -23.12 -14.53 12.68
N LEU A 240 -21.84 -14.42 13.06
CA LEU A 240 -20.71 -14.37 12.14
C LEU A 240 -19.99 -15.72 12.14
N SER A 241 -19.40 -16.07 11.00
CA SER A 241 -18.51 -17.23 10.92
C SER A 241 -17.18 -16.94 11.60
N ASP A 242 -16.48 -17.98 12.05
CA ASP A 242 -15.15 -17.82 12.66
C ASP A 242 -14.15 -17.15 11.70
N LEU A 243 -14.29 -17.34 10.38
CA LEU A 243 -13.44 -16.68 9.38
C LEU A 243 -13.72 -15.18 9.29
N GLU A 244 -14.99 -14.75 9.40
CA GLU A 244 -15.33 -13.32 9.45
C GLU A 244 -14.82 -12.68 10.74
N VAL A 245 -14.98 -13.36 11.88
CA VAL A 245 -14.44 -12.89 13.16
C VAL A 245 -12.93 -12.76 13.08
N LEU A 246 -12.22 -13.76 12.54
CA LEU A 246 -10.79 -13.71 12.30
C LEU A 246 -10.39 -12.51 11.44
N ALA A 247 -11.07 -12.32 10.30
CA ALA A 247 -10.79 -11.24 9.38
C ALA A 247 -11.00 -9.86 10.02
N LEU A 248 -12.07 -9.65 10.78
CA LEU A 248 -12.34 -8.41 11.51
C LEU A 248 -11.27 -8.12 12.57
N MET A 249 -10.85 -9.13 13.33
CA MET A 249 -9.82 -8.95 14.35
C MET A 249 -8.45 -8.60 13.74
N ILE A 250 -8.08 -9.23 12.63
CA ILE A 250 -6.86 -8.89 11.89
C ILE A 250 -6.96 -7.48 11.29
N ALA A 251 -8.08 -7.15 10.66
CA ALA A 251 -8.31 -5.85 10.04
C ALA A 251 -8.23 -4.72 11.07
N THR A 252 -8.92 -4.83 12.21
CA THR A 252 -8.90 -3.79 13.27
C THR A 252 -7.50 -3.52 13.81
N LEU A 253 -6.67 -4.55 13.97
CA LEU A 253 -5.27 -4.40 14.40
C LEU A 253 -4.34 -3.84 13.32
N SER A 254 -4.76 -3.89 12.05
CA SER A 254 -3.89 -3.60 10.90
C SER A 254 -4.32 -2.39 10.08
N HIS A 255 -5.51 -1.83 10.32
CA HIS A 255 -6.16 -0.87 9.43
C HIS A 255 -5.43 0.45 9.24
N ASP A 256 -4.49 0.77 10.13
CA ASP A 256 -3.69 2.01 10.16
C ASP A 256 -2.17 1.73 10.16
N LEU A 257 -1.74 0.53 9.74
CA LEU A 257 -0.32 0.18 9.71
C LEU A 257 0.49 1.15 8.85
N ASP A 258 1.61 1.64 9.37
CA ASP A 258 2.42 2.68 8.71
C ASP A 258 1.68 4.01 8.46
N HIS A 259 0.62 4.34 9.19
CA HIS A 259 -0.02 5.66 9.12
C HIS A 259 1.01 6.78 9.37
N ARG A 260 0.94 7.86 8.59
CA ARG A 260 2.00 8.89 8.50
C ARG A 260 1.64 10.23 9.14
N GLY A 261 0.54 10.26 9.88
CA GLY A 261 -0.01 11.48 10.49
C GLY A 261 -0.60 12.46 9.48
N VAL A 262 -0.96 11.98 8.29
CA VAL A 262 -1.53 12.81 7.21
C VAL A 262 -2.64 12.05 6.49
N ASN A 263 -3.67 12.76 6.05
CA ASN A 263 -4.80 12.17 5.34
C ASN A 263 -4.58 12.01 3.82
N ASN A 264 -5.51 11.29 3.18
CA ASN A 264 -5.54 11.05 1.73
C ASN A 264 -5.49 12.34 0.88
N SER A 265 -6.11 13.43 1.34
CA SER A 265 -6.09 14.73 0.62
C SER A 265 -4.68 15.31 0.55
N TYR A 266 -3.95 15.28 1.66
CA TYR A 266 -2.56 15.74 1.70
C TYR A 266 -1.65 14.89 0.81
N ILE A 267 -1.78 13.55 0.86
CA ILE A 267 -1.00 12.62 0.02
C ILE A 267 -1.17 12.92 -1.47
N LYS A 268 -2.41 13.22 -1.90
CA LYS A 268 -2.70 13.59 -3.29
C LYS A 268 -2.11 14.96 -3.66
N ARG A 269 -2.20 15.95 -2.78
CA ARG A 269 -1.71 17.32 -3.04
C ARG A 269 -0.20 17.45 -3.01
N SER A 270 0.48 16.60 -2.24
CA SER A 270 1.94 16.57 -2.11
C SER A 270 2.65 15.76 -3.21
N GLU A 271 1.89 15.23 -4.19
CA GLU A 271 2.40 14.35 -5.26
C GLU A 271 3.21 13.15 -4.73
N HIS A 272 2.86 12.67 -3.53
CA HIS A 272 3.56 11.57 -2.89
C HIS A 272 3.44 10.29 -3.74
N PRO A 273 4.49 9.44 -3.84
CA PRO A 273 4.45 8.23 -4.70
C PRO A 273 3.26 7.29 -4.45
N LEU A 274 2.75 7.23 -3.21
CA LEU A 274 1.54 6.47 -2.88
C LEU A 274 0.31 6.93 -3.70
N ALA A 275 0.17 8.22 -4.00
CA ALA A 275 -0.92 8.75 -4.82
C ALA A 275 -0.85 8.28 -6.27
N GLN A 276 0.33 7.88 -6.76
CA GLN A 276 0.50 7.31 -8.10
C GLN A 276 0.16 5.81 -8.13
N LEU A 277 0.28 5.12 -6.99
CA LEU A 277 -0.01 3.70 -6.87
C LEU A 277 -1.52 3.42 -6.77
N TYR A 278 -2.26 4.27 -6.05
CA TYR A 278 -3.70 4.07 -5.81
C TYR A 278 -4.51 5.34 -6.12
N CYS A 279 -5.65 5.18 -6.80
CA CYS A 279 -6.50 6.31 -7.21
C CYS A 279 -7.49 6.78 -6.13
N HIS A 280 -7.95 5.86 -5.28
CA HIS A 280 -8.92 6.09 -4.20
C HIS A 280 -8.45 5.34 -2.95
N SER A 281 -8.88 5.80 -1.77
CA SER A 281 -8.56 5.16 -0.46
C SER A 281 -7.07 4.78 -0.36
N THR A 282 -6.21 5.74 -0.72
CA THR A 282 -4.79 5.53 -1.00
C THR A 282 -4.04 4.98 0.22
N MET A 283 -4.30 5.56 1.39
CA MET A 283 -3.70 5.10 2.64
C MET A 283 -4.28 3.75 3.06
N GLU A 284 -5.57 3.51 2.90
CA GLU A 284 -6.22 2.26 3.29
C GLU A 284 -5.71 1.07 2.46
N HIS A 285 -5.47 1.26 1.16
CA HIS A 285 -4.77 0.25 0.33
C HIS A 285 -3.33 0.01 0.81
N HIS A 286 -2.60 1.06 1.17
CA HIS A 286 -1.26 0.93 1.73
C HIS A 286 -1.27 0.16 3.07
N HIS A 287 -2.23 0.42 3.96
CA HIS A 287 -2.41 -0.30 5.21
C HIS A 287 -2.67 -1.79 4.98
N PHE A 288 -3.49 -2.13 3.99
CA PHE A 288 -3.72 -3.51 3.59
C PHE A 288 -2.44 -4.18 3.05
N ASP A 289 -1.67 -3.49 2.21
CA ASP A 289 -0.41 -4.04 1.70
C ASP A 289 0.63 -4.25 2.82
N GLN A 290 0.68 -3.36 3.82
CA GLN A 290 1.49 -3.57 5.04
C GLN A 290 1.00 -4.78 5.85
N CYS A 291 -0.32 -4.93 6.02
CA CYS A 291 -0.91 -6.10 6.68
C CYS A 291 -0.50 -7.40 5.96
N LEU A 292 -0.64 -7.43 4.63
CA LEU A 292 -0.30 -8.59 3.80
C LEU A 292 1.19 -8.91 3.84
N MET A 293 2.05 -7.89 3.82
CA MET A 293 3.50 -8.06 3.99
C MET A 293 3.79 -8.79 5.31
N ILE A 294 3.28 -8.29 6.44
CA ILE A 294 3.53 -8.87 7.76
C ILE A 294 2.96 -10.30 7.84
N LEU A 295 1.75 -10.54 7.31
CA LEU A 295 1.14 -11.88 7.30
C LEU A 295 1.95 -12.91 6.51
N ASN A 296 2.75 -12.47 5.53
CA ASN A 296 3.62 -13.34 4.73
C ASN A 296 5.06 -13.41 5.24
N SER A 297 5.47 -12.52 6.15
CA SER A 297 6.81 -12.51 6.74
C SER A 297 7.11 -13.76 7.58
N PRO A 298 8.29 -14.41 7.42
CA PRO A 298 8.71 -15.59 8.18
C PRO A 298 8.42 -15.51 9.68
N GLY A 299 7.65 -16.49 10.18
CA GLY A 299 7.28 -16.60 11.59
C GLY A 299 5.96 -15.92 11.94
N ASN A 300 5.50 -14.93 11.18
CA ASN A 300 4.25 -14.18 11.42
C ASN A 300 3.01 -14.82 10.77
N GLN A 301 3.15 -15.95 10.06
CA GLN A 301 2.09 -16.56 9.26
C GLN A 301 0.98 -17.22 10.11
N ILE A 302 0.17 -16.42 10.81
CA ILE A 302 -0.95 -16.87 11.65
C ILE A 302 -2.08 -17.55 10.85
N LEU A 303 -2.14 -17.31 9.54
CA LEU A 303 -3.12 -17.91 8.63
C LEU A 303 -2.65 -19.22 7.98
N SER A 304 -1.47 -19.72 8.35
CA SER A 304 -0.87 -20.92 7.73
C SER A 304 -1.65 -22.23 7.92
N GLY A 305 -2.59 -22.26 8.87
CA GLY A 305 -3.49 -23.41 9.10
C GLY A 305 -4.73 -23.45 8.20
N LEU A 306 -5.01 -22.38 7.45
CA LEU A 306 -6.17 -22.29 6.55
C LEU A 306 -5.95 -23.07 5.26
N SER A 307 -7.04 -23.58 4.67
CA SER A 307 -7.03 -24.01 3.28
C SER A 307 -6.83 -22.83 2.33
N LEU A 308 -6.47 -23.10 1.08
CA LEU A 308 -6.24 -22.05 0.08
C LEU A 308 -7.48 -21.19 -0.16
N ASP A 309 -8.67 -21.80 -0.16
CA ASP A 309 -9.93 -21.08 -0.39
C ASP A 309 -10.31 -20.21 0.81
N GLU A 310 -10.13 -20.73 2.03
CA GLU A 310 -10.33 -19.95 3.26
C GLU A 310 -9.33 -18.81 3.40
N TYR A 311 -8.07 -19.03 3.01
CA TYR A 311 -7.04 -17.99 3.00
C TYR A 311 -7.42 -16.85 2.05
N LYS A 312 -7.81 -17.18 0.81
CA LYS A 312 -8.28 -16.18 -0.18
C LYS A 312 -9.52 -15.45 0.30
N ALA A 313 -10.49 -16.15 0.87
CA ALA A 313 -11.70 -15.55 1.42
C ALA A 313 -11.36 -14.60 2.58
N THR A 314 -10.52 -15.04 3.52
CA THR A 314 -10.05 -14.25 4.66
C THR A 314 -9.34 -12.97 4.21
N LEU A 315 -8.40 -13.07 3.27
CA LEU A 315 -7.70 -11.89 2.74
C LEU A 315 -8.66 -10.88 2.08
N LYS A 316 -9.62 -11.37 1.28
CA LYS A 316 -10.64 -10.51 0.67
C LYS A 316 -11.51 -9.81 1.71
N MET A 317 -11.81 -10.47 2.83
CA MET A 317 -12.55 -9.88 3.94
C MET A 317 -11.72 -8.83 4.69
N ILE A 318 -10.43 -9.11 4.93
CA ILE A 318 -9.51 -8.15 5.56
C ILE A 318 -9.37 -6.90 4.68
N GLU A 319 -9.15 -7.07 3.37
CA GLU A 319 -9.05 -5.96 2.41
C GLU A 319 -10.29 -5.08 2.46
N LYS A 320 -11.48 -5.67 2.31
CA LYS A 320 -12.75 -4.93 2.38
C LYS A 320 -12.95 -4.23 3.71
N ALA A 321 -12.55 -4.85 4.82
CA ALA A 321 -12.70 -4.31 6.16
C ALA A 321 -11.77 -3.11 6.41
N ILE A 322 -10.51 -3.20 5.97
CA ILE A 322 -9.56 -2.08 6.04
C ILE A 322 -10.01 -0.94 5.12
N LEU A 323 -10.39 -1.22 3.87
CA LEU A 323 -10.90 -0.17 2.98
C LEU A 323 -12.17 0.51 3.53
N ALA A 324 -12.98 -0.19 4.32
CA ALA A 324 -14.19 0.38 4.93
C ALA A 324 -13.91 1.42 6.03
N THR A 325 -12.68 1.58 6.50
CA THR A 325 -12.32 2.66 7.44
C THR A 325 -12.24 4.03 6.74
N ASP A 326 -12.14 4.07 5.40
CA ASP A 326 -12.29 5.31 4.64
C ASP A 326 -13.72 5.86 4.80
N LEU A 327 -13.84 6.99 5.51
CA LEU A 327 -15.11 7.66 5.74
C LEU A 327 -15.84 8.04 4.43
N ALA A 328 -15.14 8.23 3.31
CA ALA A 328 -15.79 8.46 2.02
C ALA A 328 -16.55 7.22 1.51
N LEU A 329 -16.07 6.02 1.81
CA LEU A 329 -16.77 4.76 1.49
C LEU A 329 -17.91 4.50 2.47
N TYR A 330 -17.73 4.80 3.75
CA TYR A 330 -18.81 4.80 4.74
C TYR A 330 -19.99 5.67 4.28
N MET A 331 -19.72 6.92 3.86
CA MET A 331 -20.75 7.84 3.39
C MET A 331 -21.58 7.30 2.23
N LYS A 332 -20.96 6.54 1.33
CA LYS A 332 -21.65 5.93 0.18
C LYS A 332 -22.55 4.77 0.58
N LYS A 333 -22.16 4.01 1.60
CA LYS A 333 -22.81 2.74 1.99
C LYS A 333 -23.81 2.89 3.13
N ARG A 334 -23.67 3.91 3.99
CA ARG A 334 -24.42 4.01 5.25
C ARG A 334 -25.93 4.11 5.07
N THR A 335 -26.42 4.77 4.02
CA THR A 335 -27.86 4.99 3.79
C THR A 335 -28.60 3.67 3.70
N GLU A 336 -28.07 2.73 2.90
CA GLU A 336 -28.65 1.41 2.73
C GLU A 336 -28.65 0.63 4.05
N PHE A 337 -27.55 0.67 4.82
CA PHE A 337 -27.50 0.01 6.12
C PHE A 337 -28.52 0.58 7.10
N PHE A 338 -28.68 1.91 7.13
CA PHE A 338 -29.63 2.58 8.01
C PHE A 338 -31.07 2.23 7.65
N GLU A 339 -31.40 2.11 6.37
CA GLU A 339 -32.72 1.65 5.93
C GLU A 339 -32.99 0.19 6.35
N LEU A 340 -32.02 -0.70 6.15
CA LEU A 340 -32.12 -2.11 6.58
C LEU A 340 -32.31 -2.24 8.09
N ALA A 341 -31.54 -1.49 8.88
CA ALA A 341 -31.63 -1.51 10.34
C ALA A 341 -32.96 -0.93 10.83
N LYS A 342 -33.36 0.24 10.31
CA LYS A 342 -34.59 0.95 10.73
C LYS A 342 -35.87 0.17 10.41
N ASN A 343 -35.91 -0.51 9.26
CA ASN A 343 -37.07 -1.27 8.81
C ASN A 343 -37.04 -2.74 9.27
N SER A 344 -36.04 -3.14 10.06
CA SER A 344 -35.82 -4.54 10.47
C SER A 344 -35.77 -5.51 9.29
N GLN A 345 -35.13 -5.09 8.18
CA GLN A 345 -35.00 -5.84 6.93
C GLN A 345 -33.63 -6.49 6.76
N PHE A 346 -32.78 -6.44 7.78
CA PHE A 346 -31.47 -7.09 7.76
C PHE A 346 -31.62 -8.62 7.75
N VAL A 347 -30.93 -9.28 6.82
CA VAL A 347 -30.97 -10.76 6.62
C VAL A 347 -29.56 -11.32 6.81
N TRP A 348 -29.40 -12.28 7.73
CA TRP A 348 -28.09 -12.80 8.14
C TRP A 348 -27.48 -13.80 7.14
N GLU A 349 -28.32 -14.42 6.32
CA GLU A 349 -27.93 -15.36 5.27
C GLU A 349 -27.49 -14.63 3.99
N ASP A 350 -27.83 -13.35 3.85
CA ASP A 350 -27.47 -12.54 2.70
C ASP A 350 -26.01 -12.07 2.81
N GLY A 351 -25.17 -12.51 1.87
CA GLY A 351 -23.75 -12.18 1.86
C GLY A 351 -23.45 -10.69 1.71
N TYR A 352 -24.31 -9.95 1.00
CA TYR A 352 -24.16 -8.51 0.82
C TYR A 352 -24.53 -7.75 2.11
N HIS A 353 -25.62 -8.13 2.78
CA HIS A 353 -25.97 -7.57 4.09
C HIS A 353 -24.87 -7.81 5.13
N ARG A 354 -24.26 -9.00 5.16
CA ARG A 354 -23.11 -9.29 6.04
C ARG A 354 -21.87 -8.49 5.67
N ASP A 355 -21.57 -8.30 4.39
CA ASP A 355 -20.48 -7.44 3.91
C ASP A 355 -20.69 -5.98 4.37
N LEU A 356 -21.93 -5.50 4.28
CA LEU A 356 -22.32 -4.16 4.70
C LEU A 356 -22.21 -4.00 6.21
N LEU A 357 -22.72 -4.96 6.99
CA LEU A 357 -22.58 -4.98 8.45
C LEU A 357 -21.11 -4.95 8.87
N ARG A 358 -20.26 -5.79 8.29
CA ARG A 358 -18.81 -5.79 8.59
C ARG A 358 -18.16 -4.44 8.31
N SER A 359 -18.54 -3.79 7.20
CA SER A 359 -18.07 -2.44 6.87
C SER A 359 -18.48 -1.43 7.94
N MET A 360 -19.74 -1.48 8.41
CA MET A 360 -20.26 -0.58 9.44
C MET A 360 -19.66 -0.86 10.82
N LEU A 361 -19.42 -2.14 11.15
CA LEU A 361 -18.73 -2.55 12.38
C LEU A 361 -17.30 -2.02 12.42
N MET A 362 -16.58 -2.08 11.29
CA MET A 362 -15.24 -1.49 11.18
C MET A 362 -15.26 0.01 11.47
N THR A 363 -16.10 0.77 10.78
CA THR A 363 -16.23 2.22 11.02
C THR A 363 -16.63 2.53 12.46
N ALA A 364 -17.56 1.77 13.04
CA ALA A 364 -18.02 1.98 14.42
C ALA A 364 -16.93 1.70 15.46
N CYS A 365 -16.07 0.71 15.22
CA CYS A 365 -14.96 0.39 16.11
C CYS A 365 -13.84 1.41 15.98
N ASP A 366 -13.55 1.86 14.77
CA ASP A 366 -12.54 2.89 14.47
C ASP A 366 -12.87 4.22 15.19
N ILE A 367 -14.13 4.68 15.09
CA ILE A 367 -14.57 5.90 15.78
C ILE A 367 -15.06 5.67 17.22
N SER A 368 -14.79 4.51 17.81
CA SER A 368 -15.32 4.12 19.13
C SER A 368 -14.85 5.00 20.29
N ALA A 369 -13.74 5.73 20.11
CA ALA A 369 -13.24 6.70 21.08
C ALA A 369 -14.30 7.74 21.50
N ILE A 370 -15.22 8.09 20.59
CA ILE A 370 -16.29 9.07 20.85
C ILE A 370 -17.32 8.60 21.87
N ALA A 371 -17.38 7.30 22.14
CA ALA A 371 -18.31 6.69 23.10
C ALA A 371 -17.67 6.38 24.46
N LYS A 372 -16.36 6.64 24.63
CA LYS A 372 -15.64 6.38 25.88
C LYS A 372 -16.03 7.38 26.99
N PRO A 373 -15.79 7.07 28.27
CA PRO A 373 -16.06 8.02 29.35
C PRO A 373 -15.40 9.39 29.12
N TRP A 374 -16.05 10.47 29.55
CA TRP A 374 -15.65 11.84 29.24
C TRP A 374 -14.16 12.17 29.45
N PRO A 375 -13.50 11.79 30.57
CA PRO A 375 -12.08 12.06 30.75
C PRO A 375 -11.19 11.40 29.68
N VAL A 376 -11.59 10.22 29.22
CA VAL A 376 -10.90 9.48 28.16
C VAL A 376 -11.17 10.14 26.82
N GLN A 377 -12.44 10.37 26.48
CA GLN A 377 -12.82 10.96 25.20
C GLN A 377 -12.18 12.34 25.01
N LYS A 378 -12.16 13.19 26.05
CA LYS A 378 -11.56 14.52 25.98
C LYS A 378 -10.06 14.45 25.64
N LYS A 379 -9.32 13.58 26.33
CA LYS A 379 -7.88 13.37 26.05
C LYS A 379 -7.64 12.82 24.65
N ILE A 380 -8.47 11.90 24.18
CA ILE A 380 -8.38 11.40 22.80
C ILE A 380 -8.65 12.51 21.78
N ALA A 381 -9.67 13.34 22.00
CA ALA A 381 -9.96 14.47 21.12
C ALA A 381 -8.79 15.48 21.05
N GLU A 382 -8.09 15.71 22.16
CA GLU A 382 -6.87 16.52 22.19
C GLU A 382 -5.74 15.91 21.34
N LEU A 383 -5.54 14.59 21.38
CA LEU A 383 -4.57 13.88 20.54
C LEU A 383 -4.91 14.00 19.05
N VAL A 384 -6.17 13.77 18.69
CA VAL A 384 -6.66 13.90 17.30
C VAL A 384 -6.49 15.33 16.79
N ALA A 385 -6.86 16.33 17.60
CA ALA A 385 -6.69 17.73 17.25
C ALA A 385 -5.21 18.10 17.07
N THR A 386 -4.33 17.61 17.95
CA THR A 386 -2.88 17.82 17.83
C THR A 386 -2.35 17.27 16.52
N GLU A 387 -2.75 16.06 16.13
CA GLU A 387 -2.33 15.46 14.86
C GLU A 387 -2.85 16.25 13.64
N PHE A 388 -4.12 16.69 13.67
CA PHE A 388 -4.64 17.55 12.60
C PHE A 388 -3.94 18.91 12.51
N PHE A 389 -3.54 19.49 13.64
CA PHE A 389 -2.77 20.72 13.67
C PHE A 389 -1.34 20.53 13.13
N GLU A 390 -0.70 19.41 13.43
CA GLU A 390 0.60 19.05 12.84
C GLU A 390 0.51 18.90 11.32
N GLN A 391 -0.56 18.27 10.81
CA GLN A 391 -0.84 18.23 9.38
C GLN A 391 -1.08 19.64 8.80
N GLY A 392 -1.89 20.48 9.45
CA GLY A 392 -2.18 21.83 8.98
C GLY A 392 -0.94 22.71 8.88
N ASP A 393 -0.02 22.61 9.84
CA ASP A 393 1.28 23.29 9.77
C ASP A 393 2.17 22.74 8.66
N LYS A 394 2.04 21.45 8.33
CA LYS A 394 2.73 20.84 7.21
C LYS A 394 2.19 21.34 5.87
N GLU A 395 0.86 21.43 5.73
CA GLU A 395 0.20 22.01 4.56
C GLU A 395 0.63 23.45 4.32
N ARG A 396 0.69 24.26 5.39
CA ARG A 396 1.14 25.65 5.29
C ARG A 396 2.61 25.76 4.85
N ARG A 397 3.50 24.95 5.44
CA ARG A 397 4.95 25.01 5.17
C ARG A 397 5.36 24.43 3.82
N GLU A 398 4.76 23.33 3.41
CA GLU A 398 5.21 22.55 2.25
C GLU A 398 4.37 22.83 1.00
N LEU A 399 3.08 23.12 1.16
CA LEU A 399 2.16 23.34 0.04
C LEU A 399 1.75 24.81 -0.13
N ASN A 400 2.10 25.69 0.82
CA ASN A 400 1.67 27.09 0.86
C ASN A 400 0.14 27.24 0.78
N ILE A 401 -0.61 26.35 1.44
CA ILE A 401 -2.08 26.36 1.50
C ILE A 401 -2.50 26.74 2.92
N GLU A 402 -3.56 27.54 3.04
CA GLU A 402 -4.18 27.78 4.35
C GLU A 402 -5.02 26.56 4.74
N PRO A 403 -4.72 25.89 5.87
CA PRO A 403 -5.46 24.72 6.30
C PRO A 403 -6.91 25.06 6.64
N ILE A 404 -7.80 24.08 6.48
CA ILE A 404 -9.20 24.19 6.92
C ILE A 404 -9.26 24.41 8.43
N ASP A 405 -10.36 25.01 8.93
CA ASP A 405 -10.52 25.33 10.36
C ASP A 405 -10.22 24.14 11.29
N LEU A 406 -10.58 22.90 10.91
CA LEU A 406 -10.30 21.68 11.68
C LEU A 406 -8.81 21.40 11.90
N MET A 407 -7.96 21.80 10.95
CA MET A 407 -6.51 21.61 10.96
C MET A 407 -5.77 22.89 11.32
N ASN A 408 -6.48 23.98 11.58
CA ASN A 408 -5.87 25.25 11.94
C ASN A 408 -5.78 25.38 13.47
N ARG A 409 -4.56 25.33 14.01
CA ARG A 409 -4.30 25.49 15.45
C ARG A 409 -4.80 26.82 16.02
N GLU A 410 -4.96 27.86 15.20
CA GLU A 410 -5.51 29.16 15.62
C GLU A 410 -7.03 29.12 15.84
N LYS A 411 -7.70 28.05 15.39
CA LYS A 411 -9.14 27.80 15.56
C LYS A 411 -9.43 26.74 16.62
N GLN A 412 -8.51 26.55 17.58
CA GLN A 412 -8.66 25.57 18.65
C GLN A 412 -9.92 25.79 19.50
N ASP A 413 -10.36 27.04 19.65
CA ASP A 413 -11.60 27.44 20.31
C ASP A 413 -12.85 26.81 19.68
N LYS A 414 -12.81 26.47 18.38
CA LYS A 414 -13.91 25.83 17.65
C LYS A 414 -13.96 24.31 17.76
N ILE A 415 -12.97 23.66 18.39
CA ILE A 415 -12.96 22.19 18.55
C ILE A 415 -14.28 21.66 19.14
N PRO A 416 -14.86 22.25 20.21
CA PRO A 416 -16.10 21.76 20.78
C PRO A 416 -17.27 21.71 19.79
N SER A 417 -17.48 22.77 19.00
CA SER A 417 -18.57 22.82 18.02
C SER A 417 -18.33 21.88 16.84
N MET A 418 -17.07 21.70 16.42
CA MET A 418 -16.69 20.69 15.42
C MET A 418 -16.95 19.26 15.91
N GLN A 419 -16.65 18.95 17.18
CA GLN A 419 -16.93 17.64 17.77
C GLN A 419 -18.43 17.35 17.83
N VAL A 420 -19.27 18.34 18.20
CA VAL A 420 -20.73 18.20 18.13
C VAL A 420 -21.18 17.89 16.70
N SER A 421 -20.67 18.64 15.72
CA SER A 421 -21.01 18.44 14.31
C SER A 421 -20.60 17.06 13.79
N PHE A 422 -19.42 16.57 14.17
CA PHE A 422 -18.95 15.23 13.84
C PHE A 422 -19.84 14.13 14.47
N ILE A 423 -20.21 14.29 15.74
CA ILE A 423 -21.10 13.34 16.42
C ILE A 423 -22.47 13.26 15.73
N ASP A 424 -23.02 14.40 15.32
CA ASP A 424 -24.33 14.46 14.65
C ASP A 424 -24.30 13.90 13.24
N ALA A 425 -23.27 14.27 12.47
CA ALA A 425 -23.17 13.91 11.07
C ALA A 425 -22.75 12.45 10.86
N ILE A 426 -21.92 11.88 11.76
CA ILE A 426 -21.25 10.60 11.56
C ILE A 426 -21.70 9.57 12.59
N CYS A 427 -21.49 9.86 13.88
CA CYS A 427 -21.47 8.85 14.93
C CYS A 427 -22.88 8.41 15.37
N THR A 428 -23.77 9.37 15.60
CA THR A 428 -25.08 9.12 16.22
C THR A 428 -25.91 8.14 15.39
N GLN A 429 -26.05 8.40 14.09
CA GLN A 429 -26.83 7.56 13.17
C GLN A 429 -26.26 6.13 13.07
N LEU A 430 -24.92 6.01 13.08
CA LEU A 430 -24.25 4.71 13.04
C LEU A 430 -24.55 3.88 14.30
N TYR A 431 -24.40 4.47 15.49
CA TYR A 431 -24.68 3.76 16.74
C TYR A 431 -26.18 3.50 16.96
N GLU A 432 -27.07 4.35 16.45
CA GLU A 432 -28.51 4.09 16.43
C GLU A 432 -28.84 2.88 15.55
N ALA A 433 -28.31 2.81 14.33
CA ALA A 433 -28.49 1.68 13.45
C ALA A 433 -27.93 0.38 14.05
N LEU A 434 -26.73 0.42 14.63
CA LEU A 434 -26.14 -0.75 15.30
C LEU A 434 -26.96 -1.21 16.51
N THR A 435 -27.49 -0.28 17.30
CA THR A 435 -28.39 -0.61 18.42
C THR A 435 -29.71 -1.20 17.92
N GLY A 436 -30.18 -0.79 16.75
CA GLY A 436 -31.34 -1.38 16.08
C GLY A 436 -31.11 -2.82 15.62
N VAL A 437 -29.87 -3.18 15.26
CA VAL A 437 -29.49 -4.57 14.91
C VAL A 437 -29.23 -5.41 16.16
N SER A 438 -28.59 -4.84 17.19
CA SER A 438 -28.37 -5.49 18.49
C SER A 438 -28.49 -4.48 19.62
N GLU A 439 -29.52 -4.66 20.46
CA GLU A 439 -29.79 -3.81 21.63
C GLU A 439 -28.62 -3.74 22.62
N TYR A 440 -27.76 -4.76 22.61
CA TYR A 440 -26.59 -4.87 23.49
C TYR A 440 -25.47 -3.90 23.12
N CYS A 441 -25.53 -3.25 21.95
CA CYS A 441 -24.64 -2.16 21.56
C CYS A 441 -25.10 -0.78 22.07
N SER A 442 -26.24 -0.70 22.77
CA SER A 442 -26.73 0.56 23.36
C SER A 442 -25.71 1.35 24.20
N PRO A 443 -24.73 0.76 24.91
CA PRO A 443 -23.73 1.54 25.64
C PRO A 443 -22.88 2.44 24.75
N LEU A 444 -22.63 2.06 23.49
CA LEU A 444 -21.92 2.91 22.52
C LEU A 444 -22.73 4.16 22.18
N LEU A 445 -24.03 3.99 21.90
CA LEU A 445 -24.94 5.08 21.60
C LEU A 445 -25.10 6.02 22.81
N GLU A 446 -25.27 5.47 24.01
CA GLU A 446 -25.39 6.26 25.23
C GLU A 446 -24.11 7.05 25.53
N GLY A 447 -22.94 6.42 25.40
CA GLY A 447 -21.65 7.09 25.56
C GLY A 447 -21.48 8.24 24.58
N CYS A 448 -21.82 8.01 23.31
CA CYS A 448 -21.78 9.01 22.25
C CYS A 448 -22.72 10.20 22.56
N ARG A 449 -23.97 9.95 22.97
CA ARG A 449 -24.94 11.00 23.34
C ARG A 449 -24.50 11.79 24.58
N LYS A 450 -23.93 11.14 25.59
CA LYS A 450 -23.37 11.81 26.78
C LYS A 450 -22.23 12.73 26.40
N ASN A 451 -21.30 12.27 25.56
CA ASN A 451 -20.17 13.11 25.12
C ASN A 451 -20.62 14.24 24.20
N ARG A 452 -21.63 14.04 23.36
CA ARG A 452 -22.27 15.13 22.60
C ARG A 452 -22.73 16.26 23.51
N GLN A 453 -23.40 15.92 24.60
CA GLN A 453 -23.87 16.92 25.56
C GLN A 453 -22.72 17.65 26.26
N ASN A 454 -21.65 16.93 26.64
CA ASN A 454 -20.46 17.55 27.23
C ASN A 454 -19.78 18.53 26.25
N TRP A 455 -19.65 18.15 24.98
CA TRP A 455 -19.10 19.05 23.95
C TRP A 455 -19.99 20.25 23.67
N LYS A 456 -21.31 20.07 23.68
CA LYS A 456 -22.27 21.17 23.53
C LYS A 456 -22.13 22.21 24.65
N LEU A 457 -22.03 21.74 25.90
CA LEU A 457 -21.79 22.62 27.04
C LEU A 457 -20.47 23.39 26.93
N LEU A 458 -19.39 22.74 26.46
CA LEU A 458 -18.13 23.42 26.22
C LEU A 458 -18.20 24.44 25.07
N ALA A 459 -18.96 24.16 24.01
CA ALA A 459 -19.16 25.09 22.92
C ALA A 459 -19.91 26.35 23.39
N GLU A 460 -21.00 26.17 24.14
CA GLU A 460 -21.80 27.27 24.71
C GLU A 460 -20.98 28.13 25.69
N GLN A 461 -20.17 27.50 26.56
CA GLN A 461 -19.26 28.21 27.47
C GLN A 461 -18.19 29.02 26.74
N GLY A 462 -17.66 28.49 25.63
CA GLY A 462 -16.69 29.20 24.79
C GLY A 462 -17.29 30.44 24.14
N GLU A 463 -18.53 30.33 23.64
CA GLU A 463 -19.27 31.46 23.06
C GLU A 463 -19.58 32.54 24.10
N GLU A 464 -20.04 32.16 25.30
CA GLU A 464 -20.29 33.10 26.40
C GLU A 464 -19.02 33.82 26.87
N ALA A 465 -17.88 33.11 26.94
CA ALA A 465 -16.60 33.72 27.32
C ALA A 465 -16.10 34.74 26.27
N LEU A 466 -16.30 34.46 24.97
CA LEU A 466 -15.99 35.38 23.88
C LEU A 466 -16.89 36.63 23.90
N LEU A 467 -18.18 36.46 24.20
CA LEU A 467 -19.14 37.57 24.32
C LEU A 467 -18.88 38.46 25.54
N ASN A 468 -18.46 37.87 26.67
CA ASN A 468 -18.19 38.60 27.91
C ASN A 468 -16.78 39.19 28.00
N GLY A 469 -15.81 38.68 27.23
CA GLY A 469 -14.42 39.16 27.18
C GLY A 469 -14.14 40.23 26.11
N GLY A 470 -15.17 40.66 25.37
CA GLY A 470 -15.08 41.65 24.29
C GLY A 470 -15.51 43.08 24.66
N LEU A 471 -15.50 43.45 25.94
CA LEU A 471 -15.77 44.80 26.45
C LEU A 471 -14.50 45.53 26.87
#